data_AF-A0A7L4XY13-F1
#
_entry.id   AF-A0A7L4XY13-F1
#
_cell.length_a   1.000
_cell.length_b   1.000
_cell.length_c   1.000
_cell.angle_alpha   90.00
_cell.angle_beta   90.00
_cell.angle_gamma   90.00
#
_symmetry.space_group_name_H-M   'P 1'
#
loop_
_entity.id
_entity.type
_entity.pdbx_description
1 polymer ?
#
loop_
_entity_poly.entity_id
_entity_poly.type
_entity_poly.pdbx_seq_one_letter_code
_entity_poly.pdbx_strand_id
1 'polypeptide(L)'
;MDVSRRLLLPLAAGACAVALVAGCTSGAAGRVERSTQAAAPLAANELQDDYQAVIRDVLPSVVQIEAGESLGSGVVYDDRGHVVTNAHVVGRQETFRVTTATGQQALAAKLVAAYPEQDLAVIRLDSPPEGLKPARFGDSAKVDMGQIVLAMGSPLGLSGSVTQGIVSATGRTVSEPRTGGGTGATIGNMVQTSAPINPGNSGGALVNLDSEVIGIPTLAATNPELGGGSAPGIGFAIPASMVRTVADQIIRHGRVTDSGRAALDIVGRTVLDDDYEPAGVAVVEAQADGAAARAGLRAGDVLTRLADTPITTITSLAEALASRKPGDKVTVVYERGGREARADVTLGEM
;
A
#
# COMPACT_ATOMS: atom_id res chain seq x y z
N MET A 1 61.18 22.88 -23.44
CA MET A 1 60.69 21.73 -24.23
C MET A 1 59.18 21.77 -24.17
N ASP A 2 58.57 22.86 -24.61
CA ASP A 2 58.26 23.23 -26.00
C ASP A 2 57.03 22.47 -26.51
N VAL A 3 55.88 23.12 -26.29
CA VAL A 3 54.54 22.73 -26.71
C VAL A 3 54.28 23.46 -28.02
N SER A 4 54.12 22.72 -29.12
CA SER A 4 53.76 23.28 -30.42
C SER A 4 52.34 22.84 -30.80
N ARG A 5 51.36 23.71 -30.59
CA ARG A 5 50.08 23.70 -31.32
C ARG A 5 50.06 24.93 -32.22
N ARG A 6 50.17 24.69 -33.52
CA ARG A 6 49.89 25.66 -34.59
C ARG A 6 48.39 25.67 -34.83
N LEU A 7 47.75 26.84 -34.73
CA LEU A 7 46.47 27.10 -35.38
C LEU A 7 46.49 28.52 -35.94
N LEU A 8 46.02 28.62 -37.16
CA LEU A 8 46.14 29.73 -38.08
C LEU A 8 45.35 30.97 -37.63
N LEU A 9 46.01 32.12 -37.76
CA LEU A 9 45.45 33.46 -38.04
C LEU A 9 45.85 33.78 -39.50
N PRO A 10 45.42 34.88 -40.16
CA PRO A 10 44.54 36.00 -39.76
C PRO A 10 43.50 36.30 -40.87
N LEU A 11 42.65 37.33 -40.88
CA LEU A 11 42.86 38.79 -40.99
C LEU A 11 41.45 39.38 -40.94
N ALA A 12 41.18 40.37 -40.09
CA ALA A 12 41.31 41.81 -40.38
C ALA A 12 40.23 42.28 -41.38
N ALA A 13 39.60 43.44 -41.25
CA ALA A 13 39.82 44.63 -40.44
C ALA A 13 38.41 45.23 -40.18
N GLY A 14 38.14 45.93 -39.09
CA GLY A 14 38.51 47.35 -38.95
C GLY A 14 37.63 48.19 -39.89
N ALA A 15 36.95 49.25 -39.50
CA ALA A 15 36.80 49.98 -38.25
C ALA A 15 35.54 50.87 -38.44
N CYS A 16 35.11 51.52 -37.35
CA CYS A 16 34.56 52.90 -37.29
C CYS A 16 33.66 53.41 -38.44
N ALA A 17 32.56 54.11 -38.26
CA ALA A 17 31.78 54.57 -37.12
C ALA A 17 30.60 55.38 -37.76
N VAL A 18 29.60 55.73 -36.95
CA VAL A 18 28.72 56.91 -37.14
C VAL A 18 27.63 56.82 -38.24
N ALA A 19 26.44 56.50 -37.75
CA ALA A 19 25.22 57.33 -37.77
C ALA A 19 24.27 57.41 -39.00
N LEU A 20 22.99 57.46 -38.62
CA LEU A 20 21.82 58.14 -39.21
C LEU A 20 20.94 57.41 -40.24
N VAL A 21 19.84 56.87 -39.69
CA VAL A 21 18.40 57.10 -39.97
C VAL A 21 17.91 57.24 -41.43
N ALA A 22 16.87 56.43 -41.72
CA ALA A 22 15.64 56.72 -42.49
C ALA A 22 15.44 55.84 -43.74
N GLY A 23 14.28 55.18 -43.85
CA GLY A 23 13.78 54.71 -45.15
C GLY A 23 12.87 53.50 -45.12
N CYS A 24 11.57 53.75 -44.96
CA CYS A 24 10.42 52.85 -45.02
C CYS A 24 10.42 51.82 -46.16
N THR A 25 9.88 50.62 -45.92
CA THR A 25 8.96 49.97 -46.88
C THR A 25 7.81 49.27 -46.16
N SER A 26 6.62 49.48 -46.70
CA SER A 26 5.31 49.02 -46.27
C SER A 26 4.93 47.70 -46.95
N GLY A 27 4.17 46.86 -46.24
CA GLY A 27 3.21 45.94 -46.85
C GLY A 27 3.47 44.45 -46.68
N ALA A 28 2.81 43.84 -45.69
CA ALA A 28 2.08 42.58 -45.86
C ALA A 28 1.17 42.37 -44.64
N ALA A 29 -0.12 42.20 -44.91
CA ALA A 29 -1.14 41.93 -43.91
C ALA A 29 -0.89 40.59 -43.20
N GLY A 30 -0.30 40.63 -42.01
CA GLY A 30 -0.23 39.51 -41.09
C GLY A 30 -1.48 39.48 -40.22
N ARG A 31 -2.43 38.60 -40.57
CA ARG A 31 -3.56 38.22 -39.71
C ARG A 31 -2.99 37.79 -38.36
N VAL A 32 -3.25 38.56 -37.31
CA VAL A 32 -2.94 38.16 -35.94
C VAL A 32 -3.92 37.04 -35.59
N GLU A 33 -3.50 35.79 -35.78
CA GLU A 33 -4.15 34.65 -35.14
C GLU A 33 -3.95 34.81 -33.63
N ARG A 34 -5.00 35.32 -32.98
CA ARG A 34 -5.10 35.32 -31.53
C ARG A 34 -5.22 33.86 -31.10
N SER A 35 -4.08 33.27 -30.76
CA SER A 35 -4.00 32.03 -29.99
C SER A 35 -4.86 32.20 -28.73
N THR A 36 -6.00 31.50 -28.69
CA THR A 36 -6.85 31.42 -27.50
C THR A 36 -6.21 30.45 -26.51
N GLN A 37 -5.21 30.95 -25.78
CA GLN A 37 -4.63 30.26 -24.63
C GLN A 37 -5.57 30.47 -23.42
N ALA A 38 -6.73 29.82 -23.43
CA ALA A 38 -7.75 29.95 -22.38
C ALA A 38 -8.23 28.60 -21.79
N ALA A 39 -7.70 27.46 -22.26
CA ALA A 39 -8.16 26.13 -21.86
C ALA A 39 -7.54 25.61 -20.54
N ALA A 40 -6.31 25.99 -20.21
CA ALA A 40 -5.61 25.54 -19.01
C ALA A 40 -6.30 25.91 -17.66
N PRO A 41 -6.84 27.14 -17.47
CA PRO A 41 -7.49 27.48 -16.20
C PRO A 41 -8.87 26.81 -15.99
N LEU A 42 -9.54 26.33 -17.05
CA LEU A 42 -10.83 25.63 -16.89
C LEU A 42 -10.64 24.19 -16.39
N ALA A 43 -9.72 23.44 -17.00
CA ALA A 43 -9.43 22.05 -16.59
C ALA A 43 -8.83 21.94 -15.17
N ALA A 44 -8.04 22.94 -14.75
CA ALA A 44 -7.50 22.97 -13.38
C ALA A 44 -8.59 23.23 -12.32
N ASN A 45 -9.59 24.03 -12.66
CA ASN A 45 -10.74 24.26 -11.78
C ASN A 45 -11.63 23.00 -11.71
N GLU A 46 -11.84 22.30 -12.83
CA GLU A 46 -12.60 21.04 -12.87
C GLU A 46 -11.97 19.97 -11.96
N LEU A 47 -10.66 19.76 -12.03
CA LEU A 47 -9.98 18.78 -11.16
C LEU A 47 -10.03 19.17 -9.67
N GLN A 48 -9.94 20.46 -9.37
CA GLN A 48 -10.07 20.94 -7.99
C GLN A 48 -11.49 20.69 -7.47
N ASP A 49 -12.51 20.94 -8.31
CA ASP A 49 -13.91 20.70 -7.97
C ASP A 49 -14.17 19.20 -7.74
N ASP A 50 -13.57 18.32 -8.54
CA ASP A 50 -13.61 16.87 -8.35
C ASP A 50 -12.99 16.48 -7.00
N TYR A 51 -11.82 17.03 -6.64
CA TYR A 51 -11.19 16.75 -5.35
C TYR A 51 -12.08 17.18 -4.19
N GLN A 52 -12.66 18.38 -4.27
CA GLN A 52 -13.56 18.89 -3.24
C GLN A 52 -14.83 18.04 -3.13
N ALA A 53 -15.36 17.55 -4.25
CA ALA A 53 -16.51 16.66 -4.27
C ALA A 53 -16.19 15.33 -3.57
N VAL A 54 -15.08 14.68 -3.93
CA VAL A 54 -14.66 13.42 -3.33
C VAL A 54 -14.41 13.57 -1.83
N ILE A 55 -13.71 14.64 -1.42
CA ILE A 55 -13.45 14.91 0.00
C ILE A 55 -14.77 15.07 0.78
N ARG A 56 -15.71 15.87 0.27
CA ARG A 56 -17.02 16.07 0.91
C ARG A 56 -17.80 14.76 1.00
N ASP A 57 -17.73 13.92 -0.03
CA ASP A 57 -18.53 12.71 -0.12
C ASP A 57 -17.98 11.57 0.73
N VAL A 58 -16.64 11.49 0.87
CA VAL A 58 -15.93 10.41 1.57
C VAL A 58 -15.66 10.71 3.03
N LEU A 59 -15.30 11.96 3.40
CA LEU A 59 -14.93 12.32 4.78
C LEU A 59 -15.93 11.83 5.85
N PRO A 60 -17.26 11.89 5.67
CA PRO A 60 -18.21 11.38 6.65
C PRO A 60 -18.09 9.88 6.93
N SER A 61 -17.43 9.13 6.05
CA SER A 61 -17.18 7.69 6.17
C SER A 61 -15.80 7.36 6.75
N VAL A 62 -14.98 8.36 7.06
CA VAL A 62 -13.65 8.18 7.66
C VAL A 62 -13.70 8.61 9.12
N VAL A 63 -13.08 7.82 9.98
CA VAL A 63 -13.08 8.04 11.43
C VAL A 63 -11.66 8.05 11.97
N GLN A 64 -11.46 8.75 13.09
CA GLN A 64 -10.30 8.60 13.95
C GLN A 64 -10.50 7.41 14.88
N ILE A 65 -9.45 6.63 15.12
CA ILE A 65 -9.43 5.57 16.13
C ILE A 65 -8.32 5.87 17.13
N GLU A 66 -8.70 5.97 18.40
CA GLU A 66 -7.79 6.01 19.54
C GLU A 66 -7.78 4.64 20.23
N ALA A 67 -6.61 3.99 20.21
CA ALA A 67 -6.35 2.67 20.77
C ALA A 67 -5.32 2.79 21.91
N GLY A 68 -5.77 3.27 23.08
CA GLY A 68 -4.86 3.66 24.16
C GLY A 68 -4.08 4.90 23.77
N GLU A 69 -2.74 4.82 23.76
CA GLU A 69 -1.84 5.90 23.32
C GLU A 69 -1.62 5.91 21.80
N SER A 70 -2.13 4.91 21.07
CA SER A 70 -2.02 4.80 19.62
C SER A 70 -3.18 5.52 18.92
N LEU A 71 -2.87 6.14 17.79
CA LEU A 71 -3.80 6.88 16.96
C LEU A 71 -3.74 6.35 15.52
N GLY A 72 -4.90 6.15 14.91
CA GLY A 72 -5.01 5.79 13.50
C GLY A 72 -6.34 6.22 12.91
N SER A 73 -6.61 5.75 11.69
CA SER A 73 -7.87 5.99 10.99
C SER A 73 -8.67 4.70 10.80
N GLY A 74 -9.95 4.85 10.47
CA GLY A 74 -10.83 3.76 10.07
C GLY A 74 -11.80 4.21 8.99
N VAL A 75 -12.42 3.24 8.32
CA VAL A 75 -13.45 3.45 7.31
C VAL A 75 -14.74 2.79 7.78
N VAL A 76 -15.82 3.56 7.84
CA VAL A 76 -17.17 3.06 8.14
C VAL A 76 -17.57 2.07 7.05
N TYR A 77 -17.82 0.83 7.45
CA TYR A 77 -18.09 -0.28 6.56
C TYR A 77 -19.58 -0.49 6.29
N ASP A 78 -20.41 -0.35 7.33
CA ASP A 78 -21.87 -0.50 7.24
C ASP A 78 -22.63 0.41 8.20
N ASP A 79 -23.96 0.42 8.06
CA ASP A 79 -24.90 1.20 8.88
C ASP A 79 -25.10 0.64 10.30
N ARG A 80 -24.55 -0.55 10.58
CA ARG A 80 -24.56 -1.18 11.91
C ARG A 80 -23.37 -0.74 12.77
N GLY A 81 -22.53 0.17 12.25
CA GLY A 81 -21.40 0.75 12.96
C GLY A 81 -20.14 -0.11 12.94
N HIS A 82 -19.99 -1.01 11.98
CA HIS A 82 -18.70 -1.66 11.74
C HIS A 82 -17.75 -0.68 11.07
N VAL A 83 -16.51 -0.65 11.55
CA VAL A 83 -15.42 0.16 11.01
C VAL A 83 -14.26 -0.78 10.69
N VAL A 84 -13.77 -0.72 9.46
CA VAL A 84 -12.54 -1.39 9.05
C VAL A 84 -11.35 -0.48 9.34
N THR A 85 -10.26 -1.06 9.84
CA THR A 85 -8.97 -0.40 10.03
C THR A 85 -7.84 -1.41 9.86
N ASN A 86 -6.60 -0.99 10.10
CA ASN A 86 -5.46 -1.89 10.12
C ASN A 86 -5.33 -2.65 11.45
N ALA A 87 -4.77 -3.86 11.41
CA ALA A 87 -4.52 -4.65 12.61
C ALA A 87 -3.47 -3.98 13.51
N HIS A 88 -2.47 -3.32 12.92
CA HIS A 88 -1.47 -2.58 13.69
C HIS A 88 -2.05 -1.34 14.40
N VAL A 89 -3.12 -0.73 13.87
CA VAL A 89 -3.81 0.40 14.53
C VAL A 89 -4.50 -0.05 15.81
N VAL A 90 -5.14 -1.23 15.80
CA VAL A 90 -5.82 -1.77 16.99
C VAL A 90 -4.85 -2.40 17.99
N GLY A 91 -3.72 -2.94 17.51
CA GLY A 91 -2.71 -3.58 18.34
C GLY A 91 -3.31 -4.70 19.20
N ARG A 92 -3.11 -4.61 20.52
CA ARG A 92 -3.66 -5.56 21.52
C ARG A 92 -4.88 -5.03 22.25
N GLN A 93 -5.42 -3.90 21.83
CA GLN A 93 -6.55 -3.25 22.52
C GLN A 93 -7.86 -3.94 22.13
N GLU A 94 -8.79 -3.99 23.07
CA GLU A 94 -10.15 -4.53 22.85
C GLU A 94 -11.21 -3.44 22.77
N THR A 95 -10.90 -2.24 23.26
CA THR A 95 -11.82 -1.09 23.32
C THR A 95 -11.17 0.15 22.77
N PHE A 96 -11.95 0.98 22.10
CA PHE A 96 -11.48 2.15 21.36
C PHE A 96 -12.37 3.35 21.59
N ARG A 97 -11.80 4.54 21.40
CA ARG A 97 -12.54 5.78 21.21
C ARG A 97 -12.50 6.15 19.74
N VAL A 98 -13.68 6.35 19.15
CA VAL A 98 -13.82 6.62 17.71
C VAL A 98 -14.47 7.97 17.52
N THR A 99 -13.83 8.86 16.78
CA THR A 99 -14.36 10.18 16.47
C THR A 99 -14.61 10.26 14.97
N THR A 100 -15.87 10.45 14.56
CA THR A 100 -16.22 10.64 13.15
C THR A 100 -15.71 11.99 12.65
N ALA A 101 -15.33 12.12 11.37
CA ALA A 101 -14.83 13.40 10.82
C ALA A 101 -15.80 14.59 10.99
N THR A 102 -17.11 14.32 11.10
CA THR A 102 -18.16 15.34 11.27
C THR A 102 -18.60 15.54 12.72
N GLY A 103 -18.06 14.76 13.66
CA GLY A 103 -18.52 14.71 15.05
C GLY A 103 -17.44 15.17 16.02
N GLN A 104 -17.83 15.87 17.08
CA GLN A 104 -16.91 16.31 18.13
C GLN A 104 -16.82 15.31 19.30
N GLN A 105 -17.79 14.40 19.43
CA GLN A 105 -17.86 13.45 20.53
C GLN A 105 -17.24 12.12 20.13
N ALA A 106 -16.31 11.64 20.96
CA ALA A 106 -15.78 10.29 20.84
C ALA A 106 -16.84 9.25 21.23
N LEU A 107 -16.98 8.23 20.38
CA LEU A 107 -17.87 7.09 20.54
C LEU A 107 -17.08 5.90 21.08
N ALA A 108 -17.67 5.12 21.97
CA ALA A 108 -17.08 3.87 22.41
C ALA A 108 -17.20 2.82 21.29
N ALA A 109 -16.14 2.04 21.10
CA ALA A 109 -16.14 0.91 20.17
C ALA A 109 -15.38 -0.28 20.74
N LYS A 110 -15.66 -1.47 20.21
CA LYS A 110 -15.04 -2.73 20.63
C LYS A 110 -14.49 -3.50 19.44
N LEU A 111 -13.44 -4.28 19.68
CA LEU A 111 -12.89 -5.17 18.66
C LEU A 111 -13.92 -6.25 18.33
N VAL A 112 -14.17 -6.46 17.04
CA VAL A 112 -14.90 -7.64 16.56
C VAL A 112 -13.90 -8.78 16.35
N ALA A 113 -12.91 -8.55 15.50
CA ALA A 113 -11.71 -9.37 15.36
C ALA A 113 -10.61 -8.59 14.61
N ALA A 114 -9.37 -9.05 14.78
CA ALA A 114 -8.24 -8.65 13.96
C ALA A 114 -7.73 -9.86 13.17
N TYR A 115 -7.17 -9.60 11.98
CA TYR A 115 -6.49 -10.57 11.14
C TYR A 115 -5.12 -9.99 10.74
N PRO A 116 -4.11 -10.12 11.62
CA PRO A 116 -2.78 -9.52 11.43
C PRO A 116 -2.09 -9.98 10.15
N GLU A 117 -2.37 -11.18 9.65
CA GLU A 117 -1.76 -11.77 8.47
C GLU A 117 -2.04 -10.93 7.20
N GLN A 118 -3.10 -10.13 7.19
CA GLN A 118 -3.38 -9.16 6.12
C GLN A 118 -3.50 -7.73 6.65
N ASP A 119 -3.03 -7.48 7.88
CA ASP A 119 -3.09 -6.19 8.55
C ASP A 119 -4.48 -5.53 8.51
N LEU A 120 -5.54 -6.30 8.75
CA LEU A 120 -6.92 -5.80 8.80
C LEU A 120 -7.56 -6.09 10.15
N ALA A 121 -8.43 -5.20 10.60
CA ALA A 121 -9.27 -5.41 11.75
C ALA A 121 -10.65 -4.78 11.52
N VAL A 122 -11.65 -5.33 12.23
CA VAL A 122 -12.98 -4.74 12.31
C VAL A 122 -13.26 -4.41 13.78
N ILE A 123 -13.62 -3.16 14.02
CA ILE A 123 -14.19 -2.71 15.29
C ILE A 123 -15.66 -2.35 15.10
N ARG A 124 -16.44 -2.36 16.17
CA ARG A 124 -17.86 -1.99 16.15
C ARG A 124 -18.14 -0.89 17.15
N LEU A 125 -18.80 0.17 16.70
CA LEU A 125 -19.32 1.22 17.56
C LEU A 125 -20.40 0.65 18.49
N ASP A 126 -20.37 1.01 19.78
CA ASP A 126 -21.39 0.59 20.75
C ASP A 126 -22.74 1.31 20.51
N SER A 127 -22.69 2.54 20.01
CA SER A 127 -23.88 3.35 19.69
C SER A 127 -23.60 4.18 18.43
N PRO A 128 -23.83 3.61 17.23
CA PRO A 128 -23.66 4.32 15.97
C PRO A 128 -24.57 5.55 15.91
N PRO A 129 -24.06 6.74 15.52
CA PRO A 129 -24.88 7.94 15.43
C PRO A 129 -25.85 7.88 14.25
N GLU A 130 -26.98 8.57 14.35
CA GLU A 130 -27.85 8.79 13.19
C GLU A 130 -27.09 9.52 12.07
N GLY A 131 -27.27 9.08 10.84
CA GLY A 131 -26.56 9.65 9.68
C GLY A 131 -25.12 9.18 9.51
N LEU A 132 -24.66 8.17 10.28
CA LEU A 132 -23.41 7.47 9.98
C LEU A 132 -23.44 6.97 8.53
N LYS A 133 -22.47 7.40 7.71
CA LYS A 133 -22.43 7.12 6.28
C LYS A 133 -21.39 6.02 5.99
N PRO A 134 -21.80 4.84 5.52
CA PRO A 134 -20.86 3.83 5.05
C PRO A 134 -20.15 4.28 3.78
N ALA A 135 -18.87 3.92 3.68
CA ALA A 135 -18.10 4.17 2.47
C ALA A 135 -18.58 3.27 1.31
N ARG A 136 -18.46 3.77 0.08
CA ARG A 136 -18.65 2.94 -1.12
C ARG A 136 -17.33 2.26 -1.45
N PHE A 137 -17.30 0.93 -1.48
CA PHE A 137 -16.10 0.19 -1.90
C PHE A 137 -16.15 -0.11 -3.39
N GLY A 138 -15.12 0.31 -4.12
CA GLY A 138 -14.97 0.07 -5.56
C GLY A 138 -14.54 -1.36 -5.87
N ASP A 139 -14.39 -1.66 -7.15
CA ASP A 139 -13.80 -2.92 -7.61
C ASP A 139 -12.28 -2.74 -7.81
N SER A 140 -11.48 -3.20 -6.84
CA SER A 140 -10.03 -3.06 -6.92
C SER A 140 -9.38 -3.87 -8.05
N ALA A 141 -10.10 -4.80 -8.69
CA ALA A 141 -9.61 -5.48 -9.89
C ALA A 141 -9.64 -4.58 -11.14
N LYS A 142 -10.36 -3.46 -11.08
CA LYS A 142 -10.47 -2.45 -12.16
C LYS A 142 -9.62 -1.21 -11.90
N VAL A 143 -8.75 -1.25 -10.89
CA VAL A 143 -7.86 -0.14 -10.56
C VAL A 143 -6.71 -0.13 -11.55
N ASP A 144 -6.56 0.99 -12.26
CA ASP A 144 -5.57 1.15 -13.31
C ASP A 144 -4.40 2.05 -12.86
N MET A 145 -3.21 1.76 -13.37
CA MET A 145 -2.04 2.63 -13.15
C MET A 145 -2.30 4.02 -13.76
N GLY A 146 -1.91 5.06 -13.04
CA GLY A 146 -2.14 6.46 -13.41
C GLY A 146 -3.48 7.03 -12.95
N GLN A 147 -4.39 6.22 -12.40
CA GLN A 147 -5.63 6.69 -11.81
C GLN A 147 -5.32 7.62 -10.62
N ILE A 148 -5.96 8.80 -10.59
CA ILE A 148 -5.84 9.75 -9.50
C ILE A 148 -6.52 9.19 -8.25
N VAL A 149 -5.82 9.33 -7.12
CA VAL A 149 -6.29 8.85 -5.83
C VAL A 149 -6.05 9.87 -4.72
N LEU A 150 -6.93 9.84 -3.74
CA LEU A 150 -6.79 10.56 -2.48
C LEU A 150 -6.65 9.56 -1.33
N ALA A 151 -5.64 9.72 -0.48
CA ALA A 151 -5.53 8.98 0.77
C ALA A 151 -6.06 9.86 1.90
N MET A 152 -7.13 9.41 2.54
CA MET A 152 -7.87 10.15 3.55
C MET A 152 -7.78 9.46 4.91
N GLY A 153 -7.40 10.22 5.92
CA GLY A 153 -7.43 9.82 7.32
C GLY A 153 -7.97 10.94 8.21
N SER A 154 -8.10 10.66 9.49
CA SER A 154 -8.55 11.63 10.50
C SER A 154 -7.63 11.64 11.72
N PRO A 155 -6.34 12.01 11.59
CA PRO A 155 -5.48 12.17 12.76
C PRO A 155 -5.86 13.44 13.53
N LEU A 156 -5.96 13.32 14.87
CA LEU A 156 -6.03 14.41 15.85
C LEU A 156 -7.36 15.18 15.91
N GLY A 157 -8.43 14.68 15.32
CA GLY A 157 -9.78 15.27 15.39
C GLY A 157 -9.89 16.62 14.68
N LEU A 158 -8.82 17.05 14.02
CA LEU A 158 -8.76 18.22 13.16
C LEU A 158 -8.99 17.73 11.74
N SER A 159 -9.89 18.42 11.02
CA SER A 159 -10.24 18.25 9.60
C SER A 159 -9.25 17.38 8.81
N GLY A 160 -9.71 16.17 8.44
CA GLY A 160 -8.91 15.01 8.05
C GLY A 160 -7.66 15.24 7.19
N SER A 161 -6.66 14.40 7.39
CA SER A 161 -5.45 14.36 6.55
C SER A 161 -5.83 13.79 5.18
N VAL A 162 -5.86 14.66 4.18
CA VAL A 162 -6.04 14.26 2.78
C VAL A 162 -4.72 14.48 2.05
N THR A 163 -4.19 13.43 1.46
CA THR A 163 -3.05 13.50 0.56
C THR A 163 -3.47 12.99 -0.82
N GLN A 164 -2.80 13.44 -1.87
CA GLN A 164 -3.15 13.12 -3.26
C GLN A 164 -1.98 12.47 -3.98
N GLY A 165 -2.29 11.62 -4.95
CA GLY A 165 -1.32 11.01 -5.85
C GLY A 165 -2.01 10.20 -6.93
N ILE A 166 -1.30 9.20 -7.45
CA ILE A 166 -1.82 8.25 -8.43
C ILE A 166 -1.59 6.82 -7.97
N VAL A 167 -2.33 5.88 -8.56
CA VAL A 167 -1.96 4.47 -8.55
C VAL A 167 -0.65 4.32 -9.34
N SER A 168 0.42 3.96 -8.65
CA SER A 168 1.75 3.75 -9.23
C SER A 168 1.95 2.34 -9.75
N ALA A 169 1.29 1.35 -9.14
CA ALA A 169 1.31 -0.06 -9.55
C ALA A 169 0.20 -0.84 -8.83
N THR A 170 -0.18 -2.01 -9.35
CA THR A 170 -1.06 -2.99 -8.68
C THR A 170 -0.34 -4.33 -8.56
N GLY A 171 -0.86 -5.25 -7.74
CA GLY A 171 -0.30 -6.60 -7.65
C GLY A 171 1.00 -6.72 -6.85
N ARG A 172 1.37 -5.71 -6.06
CA ARG A 172 2.64 -5.73 -5.31
C ARG A 172 2.56 -6.65 -4.10
N THR A 173 3.62 -7.40 -3.84
CA THR A 173 3.79 -8.09 -2.55
C THR A 173 4.73 -7.27 -1.69
N VAL A 174 4.31 -6.99 -0.45
CA VAL A 174 5.02 -6.11 0.48
C VAL A 174 5.07 -6.75 1.85
N SER A 175 6.23 -6.69 2.50
CA SER A 175 6.39 -7.16 3.87
C SER A 175 6.49 -5.99 4.85
N GLU A 176 5.69 -6.06 5.91
CA GLU A 176 5.73 -5.11 7.01
C GLU A 176 6.98 -5.30 7.87
N PRO A 177 7.61 -4.21 8.31
CA PRO A 177 8.58 -4.29 9.41
C PRO A 177 7.90 -4.83 10.67
N ARG A 178 8.58 -5.73 11.41
CA ARG A 178 8.14 -6.12 12.76
C ARG A 178 8.39 -5.05 13.81
N THR A 179 9.24 -4.07 13.48
CA THR A 179 9.58 -2.94 14.34
C THR A 179 8.63 -1.77 14.07
N GLY A 180 8.46 -0.88 15.05
CA GLY A 180 7.67 0.35 14.85
C GLY A 180 6.15 0.14 14.75
N GLY A 181 5.63 -1.00 15.20
CA GLY A 181 4.19 -1.26 15.28
C GLY A 181 3.59 -2.11 14.16
N GLY A 182 4.34 -2.41 13.09
CA GLY A 182 3.85 -3.29 12.01
C GLY A 182 3.64 -4.74 12.47
N THR A 183 2.77 -5.47 11.77
CA THR A 183 2.41 -6.86 12.11
C THR A 183 3.51 -7.86 11.73
N GLY A 184 4.42 -7.46 10.84
CA GLY A 184 5.38 -8.38 10.21
C GLY A 184 4.77 -9.21 9.06
N ALA A 185 3.52 -8.95 8.70
CA ALA A 185 2.84 -9.64 7.62
C ALA A 185 3.50 -9.37 6.27
N THR A 186 3.54 -10.39 5.43
CA THR A 186 3.76 -10.21 3.99
C THR A 186 2.40 -10.21 3.32
N ILE A 187 2.01 -9.09 2.74
CA ILE A 187 0.70 -8.88 2.15
C ILE A 187 0.86 -8.85 0.63
N GLY A 188 0.14 -9.73 -0.06
CA GLY A 188 0.13 -9.82 -1.51
C GLY A 188 -0.89 -8.89 -2.15
N ASN A 189 -0.75 -8.68 -3.46
CA ASN A 189 -1.69 -7.97 -4.32
C ASN A 189 -1.98 -6.50 -3.92
N MET A 190 -1.05 -5.82 -3.25
CA MET A 190 -1.18 -4.44 -2.79
C MET A 190 -1.32 -3.43 -3.94
N VAL A 191 -2.08 -2.36 -3.70
CA VAL A 191 -2.11 -1.16 -4.55
C VAL A 191 -0.98 -0.24 -4.11
N GLN A 192 -0.04 0.06 -5.01
CA GLN A 192 1.02 1.04 -4.77
C GLN A 192 0.51 2.42 -5.19
N THR A 193 0.75 3.44 -4.36
CA THR A 193 0.36 4.83 -4.63
C THR A 193 1.51 5.80 -4.41
N SER A 194 1.50 6.91 -5.15
CA SER A 194 2.38 8.05 -4.87
C SER A 194 1.80 9.02 -3.84
N ALA A 195 0.54 8.85 -3.44
CA ALA A 195 -0.07 9.61 -2.36
C ALA A 195 0.69 9.34 -1.05
N PRO A 196 1.16 10.37 -0.33
CA PRO A 196 1.85 10.19 0.93
C PRO A 196 1.02 9.38 1.94
N ILE A 197 1.59 8.26 2.40
CA ILE A 197 1.04 7.42 3.48
C ILE A 197 1.82 7.70 4.75
N ASN A 198 1.10 7.95 5.83
CA ASN A 198 1.62 8.40 7.11
C ASN A 198 0.72 7.88 8.24
N PRO A 199 1.19 7.84 9.51
CA PRO A 199 0.40 7.27 10.62
C PRO A 199 -1.03 7.82 10.72
N GLY A 200 -1.26 9.06 10.26
CA GLY A 200 -2.58 9.66 10.29
C GLY A 200 -3.59 9.15 9.25
N ASN A 201 -3.16 8.57 8.12
CA ASN A 201 -4.06 7.98 7.12
C ASN A 201 -3.96 6.44 7.02
N SER A 202 -3.05 5.80 7.77
CA SER A 202 -3.07 4.35 8.00
C SER A 202 -4.42 3.93 8.62
N GLY A 203 -5.04 2.93 8.02
CA GLY A 203 -6.38 2.43 8.36
C GLY A 203 -7.52 3.24 7.75
N GLY A 204 -7.21 4.37 7.09
CA GLY A 204 -8.18 5.24 6.42
C GLY A 204 -8.56 4.75 5.02
N ALA A 205 -8.99 5.67 4.15
CA ALA A 205 -9.47 5.34 2.81
C ALA A 205 -8.50 5.80 1.72
N LEU A 206 -8.11 4.91 0.81
CA LEU A 206 -7.59 5.28 -0.50
C LEU A 206 -8.75 5.28 -1.49
N VAL A 207 -9.08 6.44 -2.04
CA VAL A 207 -10.27 6.62 -2.89
C VAL A 207 -9.93 7.13 -4.28
N ASN A 208 -10.72 6.75 -5.27
CA ASN A 208 -10.69 7.30 -6.62
C ASN A 208 -11.58 8.56 -6.75
N LEU A 209 -11.62 9.16 -7.95
CA LEU A 209 -12.46 10.33 -8.23
C LEU A 209 -13.97 10.04 -8.28
N ASP A 210 -14.37 8.76 -8.32
CA ASP A 210 -15.77 8.34 -8.20
C ASP A 210 -16.23 8.19 -6.73
N SER A 211 -15.41 8.64 -5.78
CA SER A 211 -15.64 8.52 -4.33
C SER A 211 -15.76 7.06 -3.85
N GLU A 212 -15.07 6.15 -4.52
CA GLU A 212 -15.01 4.74 -4.16
C GLU A 212 -13.69 4.41 -3.46
N VAL A 213 -13.78 3.74 -2.32
CA VAL A 213 -12.63 3.15 -1.63
C VAL A 213 -12.08 2.01 -2.49
N ILE A 214 -10.87 2.20 -2.98
CA ILE A 214 -10.12 1.21 -3.75
C ILE A 214 -9.11 0.45 -2.88
N GLY A 215 -8.83 0.94 -1.68
CA GLY A 215 -8.04 0.23 -0.68
C GLY A 215 -7.93 0.96 0.66
N ILE A 216 -7.27 0.31 1.63
CA ILE A 216 -6.97 0.85 2.96
C ILE A 216 -5.46 1.11 3.03
N PRO A 217 -5.01 2.38 3.12
CA PRO A 217 -3.59 2.68 3.29
C PRO A 217 -3.06 2.02 4.54
N THR A 218 -1.89 1.38 4.44
CA THR A 218 -1.27 0.68 5.57
C THR A 218 0.17 1.15 5.81
N LEU A 219 0.98 1.16 4.74
CA LEU A 219 2.43 1.33 4.84
C LEU A 219 2.94 2.39 3.88
N ALA A 220 4.08 2.97 4.25
CA ALA A 220 5.02 3.57 3.31
C ALA A 220 6.27 2.68 3.26
N ALA A 221 6.87 2.52 2.09
CA ALA A 221 8.21 1.95 2.02
C ALA A 221 9.16 2.79 2.88
N THR A 222 10.20 2.19 3.46
CA THR A 222 11.24 2.92 4.19
C THR A 222 12.48 3.08 3.31
N ASN A 223 13.17 4.20 3.44
CA ASN A 223 14.45 4.45 2.77
C ASN A 223 15.60 4.39 3.79
N PRO A 224 16.46 3.36 3.74
CA PRO A 224 17.63 3.25 4.60
C PRO A 224 18.59 4.44 4.48
N GLU A 225 18.70 5.04 3.30
CA GLU A 225 19.55 6.22 3.06
C GLU A 225 19.02 7.49 3.75
N LEU A 226 17.74 7.49 4.14
CA LEU A 226 17.10 8.55 4.94
C LEU A 226 16.99 8.17 6.42
N GLY A 227 17.86 7.29 6.91
CA GLY A 227 17.84 6.83 8.30
C GLY A 227 16.62 5.98 8.65
N GLY A 228 16.02 5.31 7.66
CA GLY A 228 14.83 4.46 7.84
C GLY A 228 13.50 5.22 7.82
N GLY A 229 13.50 6.51 7.47
CA GLY A 229 12.27 7.28 7.24
C GLY A 229 11.50 6.82 6.01
N SER A 230 10.23 7.26 5.87
CA SER A 230 9.39 6.90 4.72
C SER A 230 10.04 7.31 3.39
N ALA A 231 10.11 6.38 2.45
CA ALA A 231 10.52 6.59 1.07
C ALA A 231 9.47 7.47 0.36
N PRO A 232 9.85 8.67 -0.11
CA PRO A 232 8.90 9.56 -0.76
C PRO A 232 8.26 8.91 -2.00
N GLY A 233 6.94 9.00 -2.12
CA GLY A 233 6.19 8.56 -3.30
C GLY A 233 5.99 7.05 -3.45
N ILE A 234 6.28 6.25 -2.41
CA ILE A 234 6.03 4.80 -2.40
C ILE A 234 5.19 4.44 -1.17
N GLY A 235 3.87 4.56 -1.34
CA GLY A 235 2.85 4.11 -0.39
C GLY A 235 2.16 2.83 -0.85
N PHE A 236 1.54 2.12 0.09
CA PHE A 236 0.79 0.89 -0.18
C PHE A 236 -0.56 0.88 0.53
N ALA A 237 -1.56 0.34 -0.18
CA ALA A 237 -2.89 0.11 0.34
C ALA A 237 -3.35 -1.33 0.08
N ILE A 238 -4.06 -1.90 1.06
CA ILE A 238 -4.70 -3.21 0.95
C ILE A 238 -5.92 -3.06 0.04
N PRO A 239 -6.07 -3.84 -1.05
CA PRO A 239 -7.13 -3.63 -2.03
C PRO A 239 -8.54 -3.80 -1.43
N ALA A 240 -9.50 -3.01 -1.92
CA ALA A 240 -10.90 -3.07 -1.49
C ALA A 240 -11.53 -4.47 -1.59
N SER A 241 -11.14 -5.28 -2.59
CA SER A 241 -11.59 -6.66 -2.68
C SER A 241 -11.17 -7.51 -1.49
N MET A 242 -9.92 -7.37 -1.05
CA MET A 242 -9.38 -8.09 0.11
C MET A 242 -10.05 -7.60 1.40
N VAL A 243 -10.20 -6.28 1.52
CA VAL A 243 -10.89 -5.65 2.64
C VAL A 243 -12.30 -6.21 2.79
N ARG A 244 -13.08 -6.28 1.71
CA ARG A 244 -14.42 -6.88 1.73
C ARG A 244 -14.39 -8.34 2.13
N THR A 245 -13.50 -9.15 1.53
CA THR A 245 -13.37 -10.58 1.86
C THR A 245 -13.14 -10.82 3.36
N VAL A 246 -12.23 -10.07 3.97
CA VAL A 246 -11.90 -10.19 5.39
C VAL A 246 -12.99 -9.61 6.28
N ALA A 247 -13.40 -8.37 6.03
CA ALA A 247 -14.35 -7.66 6.89
C ALA A 247 -15.69 -8.40 6.95
N ASP A 248 -16.18 -8.89 5.80
CA ASP A 248 -17.40 -9.68 5.73
C ASP A 248 -17.34 -10.96 6.58
N GLN A 249 -16.21 -11.68 6.55
CA GLN A 249 -16.03 -12.89 7.35
C GLN A 249 -15.94 -12.57 8.83
N ILE A 250 -15.19 -11.54 9.21
CA ILE A 250 -15.11 -11.09 10.61
C ILE A 250 -16.51 -10.71 11.12
N ILE A 251 -17.28 -9.95 10.34
CA ILE A 251 -18.64 -9.53 10.72
C ILE A 251 -19.59 -10.72 10.83
N ARG A 252 -19.51 -11.70 9.92
CA ARG A 252 -20.42 -12.87 9.91
C ARG A 252 -20.03 -13.96 10.91
N HIS A 253 -18.75 -14.17 11.15
CA HIS A 253 -18.23 -15.37 11.83
C HIS A 253 -17.30 -15.06 13.01
N GLY A 254 -16.95 -13.78 13.23
CA GLY A 254 -16.01 -13.36 14.26
C GLY A 254 -14.56 -13.76 13.99
N ARG A 255 -14.25 -14.31 12.81
CA ARG A 255 -12.90 -14.72 12.38
C ARG A 255 -12.83 -14.84 10.86
N VAL A 256 -11.62 -14.84 10.32
CA VAL A 256 -11.33 -15.20 8.93
C VAL A 256 -11.17 -16.71 8.83
N THR A 257 -11.78 -17.32 7.81
CA THR A 257 -11.67 -18.77 7.52
C THR A 257 -11.23 -19.06 6.09
N ASP A 258 -11.36 -18.08 5.20
CA ASP A 258 -10.94 -18.10 3.80
C ASP A 258 -10.16 -16.80 3.56
N SER A 259 -8.84 -16.87 3.63
CA SER A 259 -7.99 -15.70 3.41
C SER A 259 -7.66 -15.50 1.93
N GLY A 260 -7.96 -16.49 1.08
CA GLY A 260 -7.51 -16.58 -0.30
C GLY A 260 -5.99 -16.72 -0.44
N ARG A 261 -5.26 -16.95 0.66
CA ARG A 261 -3.79 -16.98 0.66
C ARG A 261 -3.28 -18.40 0.69
N ALA A 262 -2.42 -18.73 -0.28
CA ALA A 262 -1.75 -20.01 -0.30
C ALA A 262 -0.82 -20.18 0.91
N ALA A 263 -0.86 -21.37 1.52
CA ALA A 263 -0.04 -21.69 2.67
C ALA A 263 0.60 -23.09 2.56
N LEU A 264 1.72 -23.27 3.26
CA LEU A 264 2.29 -24.59 3.52
C LEU A 264 1.76 -25.21 4.82
N ASP A 265 1.02 -24.45 5.63
CA ASP A 265 0.51 -24.87 6.94
C ASP A 265 1.62 -25.30 7.90
N ILE A 266 2.66 -24.47 8.02
CA ILE A 266 3.81 -24.68 8.90
C ILE A 266 4.02 -23.51 9.86
N VAL A 267 4.58 -23.81 11.03
CA VAL A 267 5.33 -22.83 11.82
C VAL A 267 6.78 -22.94 11.39
N GLY A 268 7.34 -21.86 10.84
CA GLY A 268 8.71 -21.82 10.32
C GLY A 268 9.56 -20.78 11.02
N ARG A 269 10.89 -20.99 11.00
CA ARG A 269 11.88 -19.99 11.43
C ARG A 269 13.02 -19.90 10.44
N THR A 270 13.52 -18.69 10.18
CA THR A 270 14.75 -18.51 9.40
C THR A 270 15.90 -19.23 10.11
N VAL A 271 16.71 -19.96 9.35
CA VAL A 271 17.98 -20.53 9.81
C VAL A 271 19.14 -19.76 9.19
N LEU A 272 20.24 -19.71 9.93
CA LEU A 272 21.50 -19.15 9.47
C LEU A 272 22.48 -20.29 9.15
N ASP A 273 23.34 -20.09 8.15
CA ASP A 273 24.48 -20.97 7.88
C ASP A 273 25.66 -20.67 8.83
N ASP A 274 26.79 -21.35 8.59
CA ASP A 274 28.02 -21.22 9.37
C ASP A 274 28.64 -19.81 9.28
N ASP A 275 28.34 -19.06 8.22
CA ASP A 275 28.76 -17.68 8.02
C ASP A 275 27.77 -16.66 8.63
N TYR A 276 26.76 -17.15 9.35
CA TYR A 276 25.67 -16.38 9.96
C TYR A 276 24.74 -15.70 8.94
N GLU A 277 24.71 -16.18 7.70
CA GLU A 277 23.83 -15.67 6.64
C GLU A 277 22.52 -16.47 6.54
N PRO A 278 21.39 -15.85 6.19
CA PRO A 278 20.12 -16.56 6.04
C PRO A 278 20.17 -17.63 4.93
N ALA A 279 19.96 -18.88 5.31
CA ALA A 279 20.18 -20.03 4.44
C ALA A 279 18.93 -20.90 4.20
N GLY A 280 17.79 -20.54 4.81
CA GLY A 280 16.55 -21.27 4.63
C GLY A 280 15.53 -21.06 5.73
N VAL A 281 14.47 -21.86 5.69
CA VAL A 281 13.42 -21.87 6.71
C VAL A 281 13.31 -23.25 7.33
N ALA A 282 13.65 -23.37 8.61
CA ALA A 282 13.38 -24.60 9.36
C ALA A 282 11.89 -24.71 9.69
N VAL A 283 11.31 -25.87 9.39
CA VAL A 283 10.00 -26.28 9.90
C VAL A 283 10.14 -26.55 11.40
N VAL A 284 9.47 -25.74 12.20
CA VAL A 284 9.31 -25.97 13.64
C VAL A 284 8.14 -26.92 13.87
N GLU A 285 7.04 -26.69 13.16
CA GLU A 285 5.84 -27.50 13.19
C GLU A 285 5.24 -27.57 11.79
N ALA A 286 4.74 -28.74 11.40
CA ALA A 286 3.84 -28.88 10.27
C ALA A 286 2.47 -29.24 10.84
N GLN A 287 1.46 -28.42 10.55
CA GLN A 287 0.12 -28.61 11.10
C GLN A 287 -0.41 -29.98 10.70
N ALA A 288 -1.02 -30.69 11.66
CA ALA A 288 -1.67 -31.96 11.37
C ALA A 288 -2.72 -31.76 10.26
N ASP A 289 -2.70 -32.64 9.25
CA ASP A 289 -3.52 -32.56 8.05
C ASP A 289 -3.31 -31.31 7.16
N GLY A 290 -2.30 -30.49 7.44
CA GLY A 290 -1.88 -29.36 6.62
C GLY A 290 -1.10 -29.76 5.36
N ALA A 291 -0.96 -28.84 4.42
CA ALA A 291 -0.34 -29.03 3.11
C ALA A 291 1.06 -29.64 3.20
N ALA A 292 1.94 -29.08 4.03
CA ALA A 292 3.29 -29.59 4.23
C ALA A 292 3.29 -31.01 4.83
N ALA A 293 2.48 -31.25 5.86
CA ALA A 293 2.40 -32.56 6.52
C ALA A 293 1.90 -33.65 5.56
N ARG A 294 0.88 -33.37 4.74
CA ARG A 294 0.37 -34.29 3.70
C ARG A 294 1.42 -34.63 2.64
N ALA A 295 2.33 -33.70 2.36
CA ALA A 295 3.45 -33.89 1.45
C ALA A 295 4.68 -34.55 2.12
N GLY A 296 4.59 -34.89 3.41
CA GLY A 296 5.66 -35.57 4.15
C GLY A 296 6.76 -34.65 4.68
N LEU A 297 6.58 -33.33 4.63
CA LEU A 297 7.41 -32.36 5.34
C LEU A 297 7.10 -32.43 6.84
N ARG A 298 8.12 -32.19 7.68
CA ARG A 298 8.00 -32.31 9.14
C ARG A 298 9.00 -31.42 9.87
N ALA A 299 8.81 -31.31 11.18
CA ALA A 299 9.74 -30.59 12.06
C ALA A 299 11.19 -31.05 11.83
N GLY A 300 12.10 -30.08 11.70
CA GLY A 300 13.52 -30.29 11.43
C GLY A 300 13.92 -30.24 9.94
N ASP A 301 12.97 -30.20 9.01
CA ASP A 301 13.28 -29.93 7.60
C ASP A 301 13.68 -28.46 7.43
N VAL A 302 14.66 -28.19 6.56
CA VAL A 302 15.06 -26.83 6.18
C VAL A 302 14.69 -26.57 4.73
N LEU A 303 13.70 -25.71 4.49
CA LEU A 303 13.24 -25.33 3.16
C LEU A 303 14.24 -24.36 2.53
N THR A 304 14.69 -24.68 1.32
CA THR A 304 15.69 -23.89 0.58
C THR A 304 15.16 -23.39 -0.77
N ARG A 305 14.07 -23.97 -1.29
CA ARG A 305 13.43 -23.52 -2.54
C ARG A 305 11.94 -23.84 -2.58
N LEU A 306 11.14 -22.95 -3.16
CA LEU A 306 9.72 -23.16 -3.47
C LEU A 306 9.51 -22.96 -4.97
N ALA A 307 9.14 -24.02 -5.69
CA ALA A 307 9.24 -24.08 -7.15
C ALA A 307 10.64 -23.60 -7.58
N ASP A 308 10.73 -22.53 -8.38
CA ASP A 308 12.01 -21.96 -8.84
C ASP A 308 12.54 -20.79 -7.99
N THR A 309 11.85 -20.45 -6.90
CA THR A 309 12.21 -19.32 -6.03
C THR A 309 13.10 -19.80 -4.87
N PRO A 310 14.35 -19.30 -4.73
CA PRO A 310 15.18 -19.55 -3.56
C PRO A 310 14.51 -19.05 -2.28
N ILE A 311 14.55 -19.86 -1.23
CA ILE A 311 14.01 -19.53 0.08
C ILE A 311 15.18 -19.44 1.06
N THR A 312 15.47 -18.23 1.53
CA THR A 312 16.57 -17.94 2.48
C THR A 312 16.05 -17.48 3.84
N THR A 313 14.84 -16.94 3.87
CA THR A 313 14.18 -16.40 5.07
C THR A 313 12.69 -16.74 5.11
N ILE A 314 12.09 -16.67 6.30
CA ILE A 314 10.63 -16.82 6.45
C ILE A 314 9.86 -15.77 5.62
N THR A 315 10.42 -14.58 5.45
CA THR A 315 9.86 -13.51 4.61
C THR A 315 9.90 -13.92 3.13
N SER A 316 11.03 -14.41 2.62
CA SER A 316 11.13 -14.87 1.23
C SER A 316 10.18 -16.03 0.92
N LEU A 317 9.91 -16.90 1.91
CA LEU A 317 8.90 -17.95 1.79
C LEU A 317 7.49 -17.36 1.67
N ALA A 318 7.14 -16.42 2.55
CA ALA A 318 5.85 -15.77 2.52
C ALA A 318 5.62 -14.98 1.21
N GLU A 319 6.65 -14.32 0.69
CA GLU A 319 6.61 -13.63 -0.61
C GLU A 319 6.41 -14.60 -1.77
N ALA A 320 7.14 -15.72 -1.77
CA ALA A 320 7.00 -16.76 -2.80
C ALA A 320 5.57 -17.35 -2.81
N LEU A 321 4.96 -17.54 -1.63
CA LEU A 321 3.59 -18.01 -1.47
C LEU A 321 2.54 -16.95 -1.82
N ALA A 322 2.79 -15.66 -1.60
CA ALA A 322 1.83 -14.57 -1.87
C ALA A 322 1.43 -14.45 -3.35
N SER A 323 2.25 -14.97 -4.27
CA SER A 323 1.95 -15.04 -5.71
C SER A 323 1.16 -16.28 -6.14
N ARG A 324 0.85 -17.18 -5.20
CA ARG A 324 0.19 -18.48 -5.43
C ARG A 324 -1.24 -18.47 -4.89
N LYS A 325 -2.01 -19.47 -5.30
CA LYS A 325 -3.38 -19.70 -4.85
C LYS A 325 -3.47 -20.97 -4.02
N PRO A 326 -4.38 -21.04 -3.03
CA PRO A 326 -4.76 -22.30 -2.41
C PRO A 326 -5.09 -23.36 -3.48
N GLY A 327 -4.60 -24.58 -3.29
CA GLY A 327 -4.72 -25.68 -4.24
C GLY A 327 -3.65 -25.74 -5.33
N ASP A 328 -2.80 -24.72 -5.50
CA ASP A 328 -1.67 -24.79 -6.42
C ASP A 328 -0.72 -25.93 -6.03
N LYS A 329 -0.19 -26.64 -7.03
CA LYS A 329 0.84 -27.67 -6.82
C LYS A 329 2.22 -27.07 -7.03
N VAL A 330 3.08 -27.19 -6.02
CA VAL A 330 4.44 -26.65 -6.04
C VAL A 330 5.44 -27.66 -5.50
N THR A 331 6.63 -27.71 -6.08
CA THR A 331 7.72 -28.53 -5.53
C THR A 331 8.48 -27.72 -4.49
N VAL A 332 8.55 -28.22 -3.26
CA VAL A 332 9.41 -27.71 -2.20
C VAL A 332 10.72 -28.49 -2.22
N VAL A 333 11.86 -27.78 -2.30
CA VAL A 333 13.18 -28.35 -2.06
C VAL A 333 13.57 -28.06 -0.62
N TYR A 334 14.02 -29.09 0.09
CA TYR A 334 14.35 -29.01 1.49
C TYR A 334 15.53 -29.92 1.85
N GLU A 335 16.21 -29.60 2.93
CA GLU A 335 17.24 -30.44 3.53
C GLU A 335 16.68 -31.19 4.74
N ARG A 336 17.01 -32.48 4.85
CA ARG A 336 16.70 -33.31 6.02
C ARG A 336 17.90 -34.17 6.38
N GLY A 337 18.56 -33.83 7.48
CA GLY A 337 19.73 -34.56 7.97
C GLY A 337 20.92 -34.49 7.01
N GLY A 338 21.25 -33.31 6.48
CA GLY A 338 22.41 -33.12 5.59
C GLY A 338 22.17 -33.49 4.13
N ARG A 339 20.93 -33.81 3.72
CA ARG A 339 20.61 -34.26 2.37
C ARG A 339 19.46 -33.47 1.78
N GLU A 340 19.63 -33.01 0.55
CA GLU A 340 18.56 -32.42 -0.25
C GLU A 340 17.52 -33.47 -0.60
N ALA A 341 16.25 -33.09 -0.48
CA ALA A 341 15.08 -33.84 -0.88
C ALA A 341 14.04 -32.89 -1.50
N ARG A 342 13.02 -33.46 -2.14
CA ARG A 342 11.93 -32.73 -2.79
C ARG A 342 10.59 -33.29 -2.39
N ALA A 343 9.61 -32.42 -2.19
CA ALA A 343 8.24 -32.78 -1.92
C ALA A 343 7.31 -31.99 -2.84
N ASP A 344 6.38 -32.66 -3.51
CA ASP A 344 5.32 -31.99 -4.26
C ASP A 344 4.16 -31.70 -3.30
N VAL A 345 3.92 -30.41 -3.06
CA VAL A 345 2.93 -29.93 -2.11
C VAL A 345 1.75 -29.34 -2.88
N THR A 346 0.53 -29.72 -2.49
CA THR A 346 -0.67 -28.97 -2.87
C THR A 346 -0.91 -27.94 -1.77
N LEU A 347 -0.79 -26.66 -2.10
CA LEU A 347 -0.85 -25.57 -1.12
C LEU A 347 -2.21 -25.53 -0.43
N GLY A 348 -2.17 -25.32 0.88
CA GLY A 348 -3.33 -25.08 1.73
C GLY A 348 -3.73 -23.61 1.71
N GLU A 349 -4.45 -23.22 2.74
CA GLU A 349 -4.95 -21.86 2.93
C GLU A 349 -4.66 -21.38 4.35
N MET A 350 -4.20 -20.13 4.44
CA MET A 350 -3.82 -19.47 5.71
C MET A 350 -5.01 -19.01 6.53
#